data_AF-A0A7S2NSA3-F1
#
_entry.id   AF-A0A7S2NSA3-F1
#
_cell.length_a   1.000
_cell.length_b   1.000
_cell.length_c   1.000
_cell.angle_alpha   90.00
_cell.angle_beta   90.00
_cell.angle_gamma   90.00
#
_symmetry.space_group_name_H-M   'P 1'
#
loop_
_entity.id
_entity.type
_entity.pdbx_description
1 polymer ?
#
loop_
_entity_poly.entity_id
_entity_poly.type
_entity_poly.pdbx_seq_one_letter_code
_entity_poly.pdbx_strand_id
1 'polypeptide(L)'
;LLVSLAPSRTIRVLVSGRVYSMCDCKDAQKCYQQLSDVGVTLRIGSTSCFNFAHQKFWIIDGASVGFSTGNWGSTDFPASITSLTALTATPQLFPPFGKLASDGEGWRKTNRDFSLYISGAPQVVNVFRTIMYADWSGDSAANWTANMNVRCGF
;
A
#
# COMPACT_ATOMS: atom_id res chain seq x y z
N LEU A 1 -7.14 3.21 -8.25
CA LEU A 1 -6.17 2.47 -9.09
C LEU A 1 -6.98 1.65 -10.09
N LEU A 2 -6.94 1.97 -11.39
CA LEU A 2 -7.50 1.11 -12.43
C LEU A 2 -6.43 0.09 -12.82
N VAL A 3 -6.62 -1.17 -12.48
CA VAL A 3 -5.73 -2.26 -12.88
C VAL A 3 -6.37 -2.96 -14.09
N SER A 4 -5.93 -2.61 -15.30
CA SER A 4 -6.25 -3.40 -16.50
C SER A 4 -5.20 -4.51 -16.62
N LEU A 5 -5.60 -5.76 -16.36
CA LEU A 5 -4.72 -6.92 -16.52
C LEU A 5 -4.75 -7.35 -17.99
N ALA A 6 -3.62 -7.21 -18.68
CA ALA A 6 -3.41 -8.00 -19.90
C ALA A 6 -3.44 -9.50 -19.53
N PRO A 7 -3.97 -10.40 -20.39
CA PRO A 7 -4.26 -11.79 -20.06
C PRO A 7 -3.10 -12.64 -19.52
N SER A 8 -1.85 -12.18 -19.64
CA SER A 8 -0.64 -12.90 -19.24
C SER A 8 0.00 -12.43 -17.93
N ARG A 9 -0.60 -11.46 -17.21
CA ARG A 9 0.01 -10.89 -16.00
C ARG A 9 -0.66 -11.43 -14.74
N THR A 10 0.13 -12.07 -13.88
CA THR A 10 -0.32 -12.50 -12.55
C THR A 10 0.03 -11.43 -11.52
N ILE A 11 -0.98 -10.91 -10.82
CA ILE A 11 -0.77 -10.02 -9.67
C ILE A 11 -1.17 -10.77 -8.40
N ARG A 12 -0.25 -10.74 -7.43
CA ARG A 12 -0.45 -11.23 -6.06
C ARG A 12 -0.22 -10.08 -5.11
N VAL A 13 -1.13 -9.89 -4.16
CA VAL A 13 -1.05 -8.79 -3.19
C VAL A 13 -1.30 -9.34 -1.80
N LEU A 14 -0.38 -9.01 -0.89
CA LEU A 14 -0.57 -9.21 0.55
C LEU A 14 -0.94 -7.85 1.16
N VAL A 15 -2.05 -7.79 1.87
CA VAL A 15 -2.58 -6.54 2.44
C VAL A 15 -2.80 -6.65 3.95
N SER A 16 -2.86 -5.50 4.62
CA SER A 16 -3.10 -5.47 6.06
C SER A 16 -4.54 -5.85 6.39
N GLY A 17 -4.73 -6.69 7.41
CA GLY A 17 -6.03 -6.97 8.00
C GLY A 17 -6.58 -5.88 8.90
N ARG A 18 -5.74 -4.90 9.24
CA ARG A 18 -6.09 -3.83 10.17
C ARG A 18 -5.53 -2.48 9.71
N VAL A 19 -6.38 -1.47 9.72
CA VAL A 19 -6.08 -0.10 9.29
C VAL A 19 -6.48 0.86 10.40
N TYR A 20 -5.58 1.78 10.76
CA TYR A 20 -5.78 2.67 11.92
C TYR A 20 -6.91 3.69 11.70
N SER A 21 -6.84 4.45 10.62
CA SER A 21 -7.84 5.47 10.28
C SER A 21 -9.14 4.85 9.79
N MET A 22 -10.27 5.36 10.28
CA MET A 22 -11.59 4.90 9.86
C MET A 22 -11.86 5.15 8.36
N CYS A 23 -11.41 6.29 7.83
CA CYS A 23 -11.55 6.62 6.42
C CYS A 23 -10.72 5.68 5.55
N ASP A 24 -9.44 5.51 5.89
CA ASP A 24 -8.53 4.63 5.14
C ASP A 24 -8.98 3.17 5.21
N CYS A 25 -9.59 2.74 6.33
CA CYS A 25 -10.13 1.39 6.49
C CYS A 25 -11.27 1.11 5.51
N LYS A 26 -12.21 2.05 5.33
CA LYS A 26 -13.31 1.92 4.36
C LYS A 26 -12.80 1.91 2.93
N ASP A 27 -11.81 2.75 2.63
CA ASP A 27 -11.20 2.80 1.30
C ASP A 27 -10.40 1.54 1.00
N ALA A 28 -9.69 1.00 1.99
CA ALA A 28 -9.00 -0.29 1.90
C ALA A 28 -9.98 -1.44 1.62
N GLN A 29 -11.09 -1.54 2.37
CA GLN A 29 -12.12 -2.56 2.13
C GLN A 29 -12.62 -2.53 0.68
N LYS A 30 -12.95 -1.34 0.16
CA LYS A 30 -13.42 -1.18 -1.22
C LYS A 30 -12.33 -1.57 -2.22
N CYS A 31 -11.09 -1.16 -1.99
CA CYS A 31 -9.96 -1.48 -2.84
C CYS A 31 -9.73 -3.01 -2.91
N TYR A 32 -9.78 -3.70 -1.77
CA TYR A 32 -9.57 -5.15 -1.70
C TYR A 32 -10.65 -5.91 -2.47
N GLN A 33 -11.90 -5.47 -2.35
CA GLN A 33 -13.01 -6.02 -3.14
C GLN A 33 -12.76 -5.81 -4.63
N GLN A 34 -12.46 -4.58 -5.07
CA GLN A 34 -12.23 -4.26 -6.48
C GLN A 34 -11.07 -5.07 -7.09
N LEU A 35 -9.97 -5.25 -6.36
CA LEU A 35 -8.85 -6.09 -6.80
C LEU A 35 -9.27 -7.55 -6.96
N SER A 36 -10.00 -8.08 -5.98
CA SER A 36 -10.53 -9.45 -6.04
C SER A 36 -11.48 -9.64 -7.23
N ASP A 37 -12.36 -8.67 -7.49
CA ASP A 37 -13.36 -8.73 -8.57
C ASP A 37 -12.72 -8.81 -9.97
N VAL A 38 -11.52 -8.25 -10.14
CA VAL A 38 -10.75 -8.32 -11.40
C VAL A 38 -9.74 -9.48 -11.43
N GLY A 39 -9.83 -10.42 -10.48
CA GLY A 39 -9.04 -11.66 -10.48
C GLY A 39 -7.63 -11.54 -9.88
N VAL A 40 -7.33 -10.47 -9.15
CA VAL A 40 -6.07 -10.38 -8.40
C VAL A 40 -6.10 -11.38 -7.24
N THR A 41 -5.02 -12.15 -7.06
CA THR A 41 -4.90 -13.05 -5.91
C THR A 41 -4.53 -12.21 -4.69
N LEU A 42 -5.47 -12.11 -3.74
CA LEU A 42 -5.32 -11.29 -2.55
C LEU A 42 -5.25 -12.16 -1.29
N ARG A 43 -4.26 -11.89 -0.44
CA ARG A 43 -4.19 -12.40 0.93
C ARG A 43 -4.20 -11.25 1.92
N ILE A 44 -4.85 -11.46 3.05
CA ILE A 44 -4.98 -10.48 4.12
C ILE A 44 -4.29 -10.98 5.40
N GLY A 45 -3.50 -10.11 6.03
CA GLY A 45 -2.84 -10.43 7.29
C GLY A 45 -3.84 -10.68 8.43
N SER A 46 -3.66 -11.75 9.21
CA SER A 46 -4.56 -12.18 10.28
C SER A 46 -4.25 -11.53 11.64
N THR A 47 -3.05 -10.99 11.83
CA THR A 47 -2.61 -10.37 13.10
C THR A 47 -2.75 -8.85 13.10
N SER A 48 -2.85 -8.27 14.30
CA SER A 48 -2.68 -6.82 14.50
C SER A 48 -1.41 -6.34 13.80
N CYS A 49 -1.41 -5.09 13.35
CA CYS A 49 -0.50 -4.46 12.39
C CYS A 49 1.01 -4.47 12.74
N PHE A 50 1.43 -5.23 13.76
CA PHE A 50 2.66 -5.01 14.51
C PHE A 50 3.48 -6.27 14.82
N ASN A 51 2.95 -7.48 14.60
CA ASN A 51 3.74 -8.67 15.00
C ASN A 51 4.88 -8.99 14.04
N PHE A 52 4.80 -8.68 12.74
CA PHE A 52 5.86 -9.06 11.80
C PHE A 52 6.34 -7.98 10.82
N ALA A 53 5.50 -7.08 10.27
CA ALA A 53 6.02 -5.93 9.53
C ALA A 53 4.98 -4.86 9.11
N HIS A 54 5.39 -3.59 9.17
CA HIS A 54 4.66 -2.43 8.61
C HIS A 54 5.25 -1.98 7.26
N GLN A 55 5.64 -2.93 6.42
CA GLN A 55 6.37 -2.70 5.18
C GLN A 55 5.46 -2.46 3.97
N LYS A 56 5.93 -1.68 3.00
CA LYS A 56 5.25 -1.41 1.74
C LYS A 56 6.24 -1.53 0.60
N PHE A 57 6.17 -2.64 -0.12
CA PHE A 57 7.07 -2.90 -1.25
C PHE A 57 6.37 -3.75 -2.31
N TRP A 58 6.93 -3.74 -3.51
CA TRP A 58 6.44 -4.52 -4.64
C TRP A 58 7.62 -5.07 -5.44
N ILE A 59 7.43 -6.25 -6.02
CA ILE A 59 8.45 -6.94 -6.81
C ILE A 59 7.88 -7.14 -8.21
N ILE A 60 8.62 -6.71 -9.23
CA ILE A 60 8.23 -6.84 -10.63
C ILE A 60 9.07 -7.94 -11.27
N ASP A 61 8.40 -8.98 -11.77
CA ASP A 61 8.96 -10.10 -12.51
C ASP A 61 10.20 -10.76 -11.85
N GLY A 62 10.30 -10.63 -10.52
CA GLY A 62 11.43 -11.14 -9.73
C GLY A 62 12.79 -10.47 -9.99
N ALA A 63 12.82 -9.35 -10.73
CA ALA A 63 14.05 -8.70 -11.19
C ALA A 63 14.22 -7.27 -10.66
N SER A 64 13.15 -6.65 -10.15
CA SER A 64 13.19 -5.30 -9.60
C SER A 64 12.29 -5.20 -8.39
N VAL A 65 12.66 -4.30 -7.47
CA VAL A 65 11.88 -4.02 -6.27
C VAL A 65 11.66 -2.53 -6.13
N GLY A 66 10.43 -2.15 -5.84
CA GLY A 66 10.13 -0.82 -5.31
C GLY A 66 9.71 -0.91 -3.86
N PHE A 67 10.01 0.10 -3.06
CA PHE A 67 9.51 0.21 -1.70
C PHE A 67 9.17 1.64 -1.34
N SER A 68 8.29 1.80 -0.35
CA SER A 68 7.90 3.09 0.20
C SER A 68 7.93 3.05 1.73
N THR A 69 8.32 4.15 2.36
CA THR A 69 8.19 4.31 3.81
C THR A 69 6.74 4.58 4.23
N GLY A 70 5.92 5.11 3.32
CA GLY A 70 4.51 5.45 3.53
C GLY A 70 3.55 4.41 2.99
N ASN A 71 2.26 4.51 3.36
CA ASN A 71 1.24 3.69 2.70
C ASN A 71 0.87 4.30 1.34
N TRP A 72 0.25 3.50 0.47
CA TRP A 72 -0.29 4.00 -0.80
C TRP A 72 -1.76 4.41 -0.67
N GLY A 73 -2.08 5.13 0.41
CA GLY A 73 -3.39 5.71 0.65
C GLY A 73 -3.52 7.09 0.03
N SER A 74 -4.75 7.55 -0.19
CA SER A 74 -5.05 8.91 -0.66
C SER A 74 -4.63 9.99 0.34
N THR A 75 -4.51 9.63 1.62
CA THR A 75 -4.01 10.47 2.71
C THR A 75 -2.49 10.66 2.68
N ASP A 76 -1.76 9.70 2.10
CA ASP A 76 -0.29 9.73 1.95
C ASP A 76 0.12 10.27 0.56
N PHE A 77 -0.66 9.92 -0.48
CA PHE A 77 -0.50 10.36 -1.86
C PHE A 77 -1.80 11.00 -2.37
N PRO A 78 -2.06 12.28 -2.07
CA PRO A 78 -3.30 12.93 -2.48
C PRO A 78 -3.45 12.96 -4.00
N ALA A 79 -4.66 12.61 -4.45
CA ALA A 79 -5.02 12.42 -5.87
C ALA A 79 -4.83 13.65 -6.76
N SER A 80 -4.51 14.82 -6.20
CA SER A 80 -4.11 16.02 -6.95
C SER A 80 -2.79 15.83 -7.71
N ILE A 81 -2.03 14.76 -7.45
CA ILE A 81 -0.86 14.35 -8.25
C ILE A 81 -1.31 13.32 -9.28
N THR A 82 -1.84 13.79 -10.41
CA THR A 82 -2.36 12.92 -11.49
C THR A 82 -1.31 12.60 -12.56
N SER A 83 -0.11 13.18 -12.52
CA SER A 83 0.99 12.84 -13.43
C SER A 83 2.37 13.22 -12.88
N LEU A 84 3.41 12.59 -13.44
CA LEU A 84 4.82 13.00 -13.22
C LEU A 84 5.09 14.45 -13.66
N THR A 85 4.28 15.01 -14.57
CA THR A 85 4.34 16.41 -14.99
C THR A 85 3.64 17.37 -14.02
N ALA A 86 2.79 16.88 -13.11
CA ALA A 86 2.17 17.70 -12.07
C ALA A 86 3.14 18.05 -10.92
N LEU A 87 4.25 17.33 -10.79
CA LEU A 87 5.30 17.61 -9.79
C LEU A 87 6.03 18.93 -10.01
N THR A 88 5.96 19.52 -11.21
CA THR A 88 6.63 20.79 -11.54
C THR A 88 5.70 22.00 -11.52
N ALA A 89 4.37 21.80 -11.45
CA ALA A 89 3.41 22.89 -11.67
C ALA A 89 2.93 23.59 -10.39
N THR A 90 3.01 22.96 -9.22
CA THR A 90 2.69 23.61 -7.94
C THR A 90 3.46 22.92 -6.81
N PRO A 91 4.30 23.64 -6.04
CA PRO A 91 4.98 23.05 -4.89
C PRO A 91 3.97 22.45 -3.92
N GLN A 92 4.09 21.16 -3.65
CA GLN A 92 3.26 20.53 -2.62
C GLN A 92 3.59 21.19 -1.28
N LEU A 93 2.63 21.87 -0.67
CA LEU A 93 2.82 22.50 0.63
C LEU A 93 2.80 21.43 1.72
N PHE A 94 3.94 21.24 2.38
CA PHE A 94 4.07 20.38 3.56
C PHE A 94 4.01 21.27 4.80
N PRO A 95 2.83 21.44 5.45
CA PRO A 95 2.71 22.32 6.59
C PRO A 95 3.57 21.83 7.76
N PRO A 96 4.10 22.74 8.61
CA PRO A 96 4.86 22.37 9.80
C PRO A 96 4.05 21.57 10.83
N PHE A 97 4.79 20.92 11.73
CA PHE A 97 4.39 20.49 13.09
C PHE A 97 3.05 21.13 13.61
N GLY A 98 1.90 20.46 13.75
CA GLY A 98 0.72 21.07 14.41
C GLY A 98 0.03 22.27 13.73
N LYS A 99 0.37 22.64 12.48
CA LYS A 99 -0.47 23.58 11.71
C LYS A 99 -1.63 22.82 11.08
N LEU A 100 -2.84 23.09 11.56
CA LEU A 100 -4.09 22.59 11.00
C LEU A 100 -4.09 22.89 9.49
N ALA A 101 -4.37 21.88 8.66
CA ALA A 101 -4.91 22.18 7.35
C ALA A 101 -6.24 22.95 7.55
N SER A 102 -6.61 23.81 6.62
CA SER A 102 -7.80 24.67 6.72
C SER A 102 -9.13 23.91 6.84
N ASP A 103 -9.10 22.58 6.87
CA ASP A 103 -10.21 21.65 7.06
C ASP A 103 -10.40 21.19 8.52
N GLY A 104 -9.63 21.72 9.48
CA GLY A 104 -9.96 21.65 10.91
C GLY A 104 -9.68 20.31 11.60
N GLU A 105 -9.14 19.32 10.89
CA GLU A 105 -8.62 18.10 11.49
C GLU A 105 -7.12 18.31 11.71
N GLY A 106 -6.63 18.17 12.94
CA GLY A 106 -5.20 18.29 13.28
C GLY A 106 -4.28 17.23 12.65
N TRP A 107 -4.79 16.51 11.66
CA TRP A 107 -4.12 15.49 10.89
C TRP A 107 -3.59 16.07 9.58
N ARG A 108 -2.33 15.76 9.23
CA ARG A 108 -1.79 16.14 7.94
C ARG A 108 -2.20 15.12 6.89
N LYS A 109 -2.82 15.59 5.81
CA LYS A 109 -3.09 14.81 4.60
C LYS A 109 -1.88 14.74 3.65
N THR A 110 -0.67 14.81 4.21
CA THR A 110 0.59 14.67 3.48
C THR A 110 1.67 14.15 4.43
N ASN A 111 2.12 12.92 4.19
CA ASN A 111 3.32 12.40 4.81
C ASN A 111 4.55 12.67 3.93
N ARG A 112 5.71 12.83 4.55
CA ARG A 112 6.99 12.94 3.83
C ARG A 112 7.61 11.56 3.79
N ASP A 113 7.27 10.83 2.74
CA ASP A 113 7.76 9.47 2.54
C ASP A 113 8.77 9.37 1.40
N PHE A 114 9.70 8.45 1.56
CA PHE A 114 10.60 8.06 0.50
C PHE A 114 9.99 6.91 -0.27
N SER A 115 10.10 6.97 -1.59
CA SER A 115 9.87 5.82 -2.46
C SER A 115 11.12 5.60 -3.30
N LEU A 116 11.59 4.35 -3.32
CA LEU A 116 12.80 3.95 -4.02
C LEU A 116 12.47 2.79 -4.96
N TYR A 117 13.14 2.78 -6.10
CA TYR A 117 13.06 1.72 -7.09
C TYR A 117 14.46 1.23 -7.42
N ILE A 118 14.65 -0.08 -7.35
CA ILE A 118 15.94 -0.74 -7.51
C ILE A 118 15.80 -1.82 -8.59
N SER A 119 16.63 -1.72 -9.62
CA SER A 119 16.77 -2.72 -10.69
C SER A 119 18.24 -3.14 -10.85
N GLY A 120 18.48 -4.32 -11.42
CA GLY A 120 19.85 -4.81 -11.66
C GLY A 120 20.61 -5.25 -10.40
N ALA A 121 19.94 -5.37 -9.24
CA ALA A 121 20.53 -5.78 -7.97
C ALA A 121 19.88 -7.07 -7.43
N PRO A 122 20.19 -8.25 -8.02
CA PRO A 122 19.51 -9.51 -7.69
C PRO A 122 19.60 -9.90 -6.21
N GLN A 123 20.72 -9.59 -5.54
CA GLN A 123 20.90 -9.82 -4.11
C GLN A 123 19.90 -9.03 -3.25
N VAL A 124 19.60 -7.78 -3.64
CA VAL A 124 18.61 -6.94 -2.94
C VAL A 124 17.22 -7.50 -3.18
N VAL A 125 16.89 -7.81 -4.44
CA VAL A 125 15.58 -8.39 -4.79
C VAL A 125 15.35 -9.70 -4.03
N ASN A 126 16.37 -10.54 -3.87
CA ASN A 126 16.25 -11.80 -3.15
C ASN A 126 15.86 -11.61 -1.67
N VAL A 127 16.37 -10.57 -0.99
CA VAL A 127 15.96 -10.25 0.39
C VAL A 127 14.46 -9.97 0.47
N PHE A 128 13.95 -9.09 -0.39
CA PHE A 128 12.52 -8.75 -0.42
C PHE A 128 11.63 -9.93 -0.82
N ARG A 129 12.11 -10.80 -1.72
CA ARG A 129 11.42 -12.05 -2.07
C ARG A 129 11.29 -12.97 -0.88
N THR A 130 12.37 -13.18 -0.13
CA THR A 130 12.35 -14.02 1.08
C THR A 130 11.34 -13.53 2.10
N ILE A 131 11.32 -12.21 2.37
CA ILE A 131 10.33 -11.58 3.26
C ILE A 131 8.91 -11.82 2.75
N MET A 132 8.64 -11.47 1.48
CA MET A 132 7.30 -11.65 0.88
C MET A 132 6.85 -13.10 0.93
N TYR A 133 7.72 -14.07 0.66
CA TYR A 133 7.34 -15.48 0.72
C TYR A 133 7.08 -15.97 2.13
N ALA A 134 7.86 -15.51 3.11
CA ALA A 134 7.63 -15.83 4.51
C ALA A 134 6.26 -15.30 4.97
N ASP A 135 5.96 -14.02 4.67
CA ASP A 135 4.69 -13.40 5.05
C ASP A 135 3.50 -13.96 4.26
N TRP A 136 3.72 -14.33 2.99
CA TRP A 136 2.70 -14.96 2.18
C TRP A 136 2.40 -16.37 2.67
N SER A 137 3.40 -17.20 2.95
CA SER A 137 3.20 -18.62 3.26
C SER A 137 2.84 -18.90 4.71
N GLY A 138 3.14 -17.97 5.63
CA GLY A 138 2.86 -18.15 7.05
C GLY A 138 1.37 -18.17 7.41
N ASP A 139 1.09 -18.65 8.63
CA ASP A 139 -0.25 -18.67 9.24
C ASP A 139 -0.80 -17.26 9.55
N SER A 140 0.06 -16.24 9.39
CA SER A 140 -0.26 -14.83 9.59
C SER A 140 -1.03 -14.21 8.43
N ALA A 141 -1.38 -14.96 7.36
CA ALA A 141 -2.16 -14.46 6.24
C ALA A 141 -3.23 -15.46 5.79
N ALA A 142 -4.42 -14.97 5.41
CA ALA A 142 -5.50 -15.78 4.85
C ALA A 142 -5.87 -15.32 3.44
N ASN A 143 -6.42 -16.21 2.61
CA ASN A 143 -6.99 -15.80 1.33
C ASN A 143 -8.17 -14.85 1.57
N TRP A 144 -8.16 -13.71 0.89
CA TRP A 144 -9.27 -12.76 0.96
C TRP A 144 -10.55 -13.39 0.43
N THR A 145 -11.67 -13.05 1.06
CA THR A 145 -13.02 -13.35 0.56
C THR A 145 -13.89 -12.12 0.73
N ALA A 146 -14.95 -11.99 -0.09
CA ALA A 146 -15.87 -10.85 -0.02
C ALA A 146 -16.56 -10.67 1.36
N ASN A 147 -16.57 -11.72 2.19
CA ASN A 147 -17.16 -11.70 3.53
C ASN A 147 -16.16 -11.27 4.62
N MET A 148 -14.89 -11.06 4.28
CA MET A 148 -13.89 -10.57 5.23
C MET A 148 -13.99 -9.06 5.39
N ASN A 149 -13.75 -8.62 6.62
CA ASN A 149 -13.74 -7.20 6.98
C ASN A 149 -12.32 -6.76 7.33
N VAL A 150 -11.89 -5.64 6.74
CA VAL A 150 -10.74 -4.88 7.21
C VAL A 150 -11.09 -4.30 8.58
N ARG A 151 -10.27 -4.58 9.60
CA ARG A 151 -10.51 -4.10 10.96
C ARG A 151 -10.04 -2.65 11.08
N CYS A 152 -10.90 -1.79 11.62
CA CYS A 152 -10.59 -0.38 11.77
C CYS A 152 -10.20 -0.07 13.23
N GLY A 153 -9.18 0.76 13.44
CA GLY A 153 -8.72 1.15 14.77
C GLY A 153 -7.90 0.08 15.52
N PHE A 154 -7.52 0.41 16.77
CA PHE A 154 -6.86 -0.49 17.71
C PHE A 154 -7.86 -1.41 18.40
#